data_AF-A0A356MPF8-F1
#
_entry.id   AF-A0A356MPF8-F1
#
_cell.length_a   1.000
_cell.length_b   1.000
_cell.length_c   1.000
_cell.angle_alpha   90.00
_cell.angle_beta   90.00
_cell.angle_gamma   90.00
#
_symmetry.space_group_name_H-M   'P 1'
#
loop_
_entity.id
_entity.type
_entity.pdbx_description
1 polymer ?
#
loop_
_entity_poly.entity_id
_entity_poly.type
_entity_poly.pdbx_seq_one_letter_code
_entity_poly.pdbx_strand_id
1 'polypeptide(L)'
;MTITNTIVMLLRLIRRNQFFSLILVAISIVAVACNGQYFAATKYYSAQIEEALESIKTPAFYNVFVTLKEREIFQLDYFFYDREARSVVGVYKEVNPELAERNYRYAPTMNRYTRNKNGSIDGPGGLVYEIRIQANEVIFDGGIASEGVRIKIPIENIYQLDLLEHNDAAGILRKLGGFIAAVGAAVATVLTFTWSCPFIYIQDGDTERFMGELFSGSVTENMARHDFMPLPGFEPVDGIYELRIANEMKERQYTDLAVLEAVEHPAGMEVLMTPEGTPILFAAPQLPVEAVTDQGTNCATLMAERDGIAFDFTDESAHNEDFSSLSLAFDNPTGSNQAHVILHVKNT
;
A
#
# COMPACT_ATOMS: atom_id res chain seq x y z
N MET A 1 -64.93 -33.21 19.41
CA MET A 1 -63.74 -33.16 18.53
C MET A 1 -63.06 -31.79 18.72
N THR A 2 -62.49 -31.52 19.89
CA THR A 2 -62.44 -30.11 20.37
C THR A 2 -61.37 -29.70 21.39
N ILE A 3 -60.43 -30.56 21.79
CA ILE A 3 -59.34 -30.17 22.72
C ILE A 3 -57.96 -30.64 22.20
N THR A 4 -57.87 -31.86 21.68
CA THR A 4 -56.62 -32.46 21.21
C THR A 4 -55.96 -31.69 20.06
N ASN A 5 -56.75 -31.19 19.09
CA ASN A 5 -56.21 -30.44 17.95
C ASN A 5 -55.61 -29.09 18.38
N THR A 6 -56.23 -28.39 19.34
CA THR A 6 -55.79 -27.08 19.81
C THR A 6 -54.45 -27.18 20.54
N ILE A 7 -54.27 -28.21 21.37
CA ILE A 7 -53.01 -28.49 22.08
C ILE A 7 -51.89 -28.86 21.10
N VAL A 8 -52.17 -29.71 20.10
CA VAL A 8 -51.19 -30.07 19.06
C VAL A 8 -50.80 -28.85 18.20
N MET A 9 -51.75 -27.96 17.92
CA MET A 9 -51.49 -26.73 17.16
C MET A 9 -50.66 -25.72 17.97
N LEU A 10 -50.93 -25.59 19.27
CA LEU A 10 -50.15 -24.74 20.19
C LEU A 10 -48.72 -25.28 20.38
N LEU A 11 -48.55 -26.58 20.57
CA LEU A 11 -47.23 -27.24 20.63
C LEU A 11 -46.44 -27.09 19.33
N ARG A 12 -47.11 -27.18 18.16
CA ARG A 12 -46.48 -26.88 16.86
C ARG A 12 -46.08 -25.42 16.74
N LEU A 13 -46.86 -24.48 17.28
CA LEU A 13 -46.52 -23.05 17.29
C LEU A 13 -45.30 -22.75 18.18
N ILE A 14 -45.29 -23.30 19.40
CA ILE A 14 -44.19 -23.15 20.37
C ILE A 14 -42.90 -23.77 19.80
N ARG A 15 -42.97 -24.97 19.22
CA ARG A 15 -41.80 -25.64 18.63
C ARG A 15 -41.28 -24.92 17.36
N ARG A 16 -42.16 -24.21 16.63
CA ARG A 16 -41.78 -23.36 15.48
C ARG A 16 -41.14 -22.04 15.93
N ASN A 17 -41.60 -21.44 17.03
CA ASN A 17 -40.98 -20.24 17.60
C ASN A 17 -39.65 -20.52 18.29
N GLN A 18 -39.48 -21.67 18.98
CA GLN A 18 -38.19 -22.02 19.58
C GLN A 18 -37.06 -22.15 18.53
N PHE A 19 -37.38 -22.63 17.32
CA PHE A 19 -36.43 -22.62 16.21
C PHE A 19 -36.02 -21.19 15.81
N PHE A 20 -36.98 -20.26 15.72
CA PHE A 20 -36.68 -18.85 15.46
C PHE A 20 -35.87 -18.18 16.58
N SER A 21 -36.18 -18.46 17.85
CA SER A 21 -35.40 -17.95 18.98
C SER A 21 -33.97 -18.51 19.01
N LEU A 22 -33.78 -19.80 18.70
CA LEU A 22 -32.45 -20.40 18.57
C LEU A 22 -31.66 -19.83 17.38
N ILE A 23 -32.31 -19.60 16.24
CA ILE A 23 -31.70 -18.94 15.08
C ILE A 23 -31.29 -17.51 15.43
N LEU A 24 -32.14 -16.73 16.10
CA LEU A 24 -31.82 -15.37 16.55
C LEU A 24 -30.65 -15.37 17.55
N VAL A 25 -30.64 -16.26 18.54
CA VAL A 25 -29.52 -16.37 19.49
C VAL A 25 -28.23 -16.80 18.79
N ALA A 26 -28.29 -17.73 17.82
CA ALA A 26 -27.13 -18.11 17.02
C ALA A 26 -26.62 -16.94 16.16
N ILE A 27 -27.51 -16.18 15.51
CA ILE A 27 -27.15 -14.96 14.77
C ILE A 27 -26.53 -13.92 15.70
N SER A 28 -27.08 -13.71 16.90
CA SER A 28 -26.50 -12.80 17.90
C SER A 28 -25.12 -13.24 18.37
N ILE A 29 -24.90 -14.53 18.62
CA ILE A 29 -23.58 -15.07 19.01
C ILE A 29 -22.58 -14.95 17.86
N VAL A 30 -22.99 -15.24 16.62
CA VAL A 30 -22.14 -15.06 15.43
C VAL A 30 -21.83 -13.59 15.19
N ALA A 31 -22.79 -12.68 15.32
CA ALA A 31 -22.56 -11.24 15.19
C ALA A 31 -21.60 -10.72 16.28
N VAL A 32 -21.76 -11.16 17.53
CA VAL A 32 -20.85 -10.79 18.63
C VAL A 32 -19.45 -11.41 18.44
N ALA A 33 -19.35 -12.62 17.89
CA ALA A 33 -18.06 -13.27 17.61
C ALA A 33 -17.35 -12.74 16.34
N CYS A 34 -18.09 -12.18 15.39
CA CYS A 34 -17.53 -11.62 14.14
C CYS A 34 -17.29 -10.11 14.20
N ASN A 35 -17.93 -9.37 15.11
CA ASN A 35 -17.72 -7.92 15.27
C ASN A 35 -16.54 -7.56 16.18
N GLY A 36 -15.83 -8.55 16.75
CA GLY A 36 -14.54 -8.33 17.40
C GLY A 36 -13.43 -8.24 16.36
N GLN A 37 -12.99 -7.03 16.03
CA GLN A 37 -11.75 -6.81 15.28
C GLN A 37 -10.59 -6.86 16.27
N TYR A 38 -9.70 -7.82 16.11
CA TYR A 38 -8.58 -8.09 17.01
C TYR A 38 -7.29 -7.68 16.33
N PHE A 39 -6.37 -7.04 17.06
CA PHE A 39 -5.07 -6.62 16.53
C PHE A 39 -3.93 -7.39 17.19
N ALA A 40 -2.87 -7.62 16.43
CA ALA A 40 -1.57 -8.03 16.94
C ALA A 40 -0.66 -6.81 16.95
N ALA A 41 -0.11 -6.48 18.12
CA ALA A 41 0.99 -5.52 18.23
C ALA A 41 2.30 -6.32 18.30
N THR A 42 2.97 -6.45 17.16
CA THR A 42 4.26 -7.14 17.05
C THR A 42 5.38 -6.15 17.25
N LYS A 43 6.43 -6.56 17.98
CA LYS A 43 7.62 -5.73 18.23
C LYS A 43 8.83 -6.35 17.56
N TYR A 44 9.55 -5.52 16.81
CA TYR A 44 10.76 -5.88 16.11
C TYR A 44 11.93 -5.05 16.62
N TYR A 45 13.11 -5.67 16.71
CA TYR A 45 14.31 -5.07 17.27
C TYR A 45 15.51 -5.30 16.35
N SER A 46 16.31 -4.25 16.15
CA SER A 46 17.57 -4.24 15.39
C SER A 46 17.53 -5.11 14.11
N ALA A 47 18.07 -6.33 14.15
CA ALA A 47 18.18 -7.23 13.00
C ALA A 47 16.82 -7.65 12.38
N GLN A 48 15.71 -7.53 13.11
CA GLN A 48 14.37 -7.89 12.61
C GLN A 48 13.61 -6.72 11.99
N ILE A 49 14.14 -5.49 12.07
CA ILE A 49 13.44 -4.28 11.60
C ILE A 49 13.30 -4.29 10.08
N GLU A 50 14.33 -4.74 9.37
CA GLU A 50 14.34 -4.80 7.91
C GLU A 50 13.30 -5.79 7.37
N GLU A 51 13.28 -7.02 7.89
CA GLU A 51 12.26 -8.04 7.57
C GLU A 51 10.83 -7.52 7.85
N ALA A 52 10.64 -6.79 8.95
CA ALA A 52 9.35 -6.20 9.31
C ALA A 52 8.94 -5.00 8.45
N LEU A 53 9.90 -4.24 7.90
CA LEU A 53 9.64 -3.19 6.93
C LEU A 53 9.29 -3.79 5.56
N GLU A 54 9.93 -4.90 5.18
CA GLU A 54 9.66 -5.61 3.92
C GLU A 54 8.30 -6.31 3.89
N SER A 55 7.74 -6.72 5.04
CA SER A 55 6.40 -7.30 5.10
C SER A 55 5.26 -6.30 4.87
N ILE A 56 5.53 -4.99 4.91
CA ILE A 56 4.52 -3.93 4.76
C ILE A 56 4.14 -3.76 3.29
N LYS A 57 2.99 -4.33 2.90
CA LYS A 57 2.56 -4.36 1.49
C LYS A 57 2.07 -3.02 0.93
N THR A 58 1.40 -2.20 1.75
CA THR A 58 0.77 -0.94 1.32
C THR A 58 0.95 0.15 2.38
N PRO A 59 2.03 0.95 2.29
CA PRO A 59 2.35 2.02 3.24
C PRO A 59 1.22 3.03 3.49
N ALA A 60 0.41 3.33 2.47
CA ALA A 60 -0.67 4.32 2.52
C ALA A 60 -1.78 4.03 3.55
N PHE A 61 -1.88 2.81 4.10
CA PHE A 61 -2.86 2.46 5.12
C PHE A 61 -2.36 2.60 6.57
N TYR A 62 -1.08 2.94 6.76
CA TYR A 62 -0.46 3.00 8.09
C TYR A 62 -0.30 4.44 8.56
N ASN A 63 -0.81 4.74 9.76
CA ASN A 63 -0.34 5.90 10.51
C ASN A 63 1.06 5.59 11.06
N VAL A 64 2.06 6.38 10.65
CA VAL A 64 3.46 6.15 11.04
C VAL A 64 3.91 7.23 12.01
N PHE A 65 4.21 6.84 13.24
CA PHE A 65 4.75 7.72 14.26
C PHE A 65 6.23 7.43 14.51
N VAL A 66 7.01 8.48 14.70
CA VAL A 66 8.44 8.38 15.03
C VAL A 66 8.67 8.98 16.41
N THR A 67 9.39 8.25 17.26
CA THR A 67 9.83 8.72 18.58
C THR A 67 11.35 8.68 18.63
N LEU A 68 11.95 9.85 18.76
CA LEU A 68 13.38 10.01 18.96
C LEU A 68 13.71 9.92 20.45
N LYS A 69 14.88 9.34 20.81
CA LYS A 69 15.29 9.09 22.21
C LYS A 69 15.19 10.30 23.15
N GLU A 70 15.34 11.52 22.64
CA GLU A 70 15.41 12.77 23.41
C GLU A 70 14.56 13.91 22.80
N ARG A 71 13.58 13.59 21.94
CA ARG A 71 12.70 14.58 21.28
C ARG A 71 11.22 14.16 21.34
N GLU A 72 10.35 15.12 21.05
CA GLU A 72 8.92 14.91 20.90
C GLU A 72 8.58 13.92 19.77
N ILE A 73 7.42 13.30 19.90
CA ILE A 73 6.84 12.37 18.92
C ILE A 73 6.27 13.15 17.74
N PHE A 74 6.55 12.69 16.51
CA PHE A 74 6.01 13.27 15.29
C PHE A 74 5.40 12.20 14.38
N GLN A 75 4.59 12.62 13.40
CA GLN A 75 4.03 11.74 12.38
C GLN A 75 4.84 11.84 11.07
N LEU A 76 4.90 10.74 10.33
CA LEU A 76 5.28 10.72 8.93
C LEU A 76 4.02 10.67 8.05
N ASP A 77 3.85 11.68 7.22
CA ASP A 77 3.01 11.57 6.02
C ASP A 77 3.87 10.97 4.88
N TYR A 78 3.25 10.20 3.98
CA TYR A 78 3.91 9.53 2.84
C TYR A 78 5.13 8.67 3.22
N PHE A 79 4.97 7.77 4.20
CA PHE A 79 6.00 6.80 4.60
C PHE A 79 6.37 5.83 3.46
N PHE A 80 7.67 5.60 3.25
CA PHE A 80 8.21 4.56 2.38
C PHE A 80 9.49 3.93 2.98
N TYR A 81 9.77 2.68 2.62
CA TYR A 81 11.03 2.02 2.95
C TYR A 81 11.88 1.82 1.69
N ASP A 82 12.94 2.62 1.58
CA ASP A 82 13.95 2.50 0.53
C ASP A 82 14.93 1.37 0.89
N ARG A 83 14.83 0.27 0.13
CA ARG A 83 15.65 -0.95 0.28
C ARG A 83 17.08 -0.75 -0.19
N GLU A 84 17.31 0.05 -1.23
CA GLU A 84 18.64 0.28 -1.79
C GLU A 84 19.45 1.21 -0.87
N ALA A 85 18.84 2.29 -0.39
CA ALA A 85 19.45 3.20 0.58
C ALA A 85 19.35 2.72 2.04
N ARG A 86 18.70 1.57 2.29
CA ARG A 86 18.47 0.96 3.62
C ARG A 86 17.90 1.95 4.64
N SER A 87 16.87 2.69 4.24
CA SER A 87 16.34 3.81 5.02
C SER A 87 14.83 3.95 4.91
N VAL A 88 14.18 4.29 6.02
CA VAL A 88 12.83 4.83 6.01
C VAL A 88 12.87 6.30 5.59
N VAL A 89 11.96 6.70 4.72
CA VAL A 89 11.77 8.08 4.27
C VAL A 89 10.31 8.51 4.49
N GLY A 90 10.08 9.80 4.61
CA GLY A 90 8.75 10.39 4.68
C GLY A 90 8.78 11.90 4.86
N VAL A 91 7.61 12.51 4.99
CA VAL A 91 7.44 13.95 5.24
C VAL A 91 7.08 14.18 6.72
N TYR A 92 7.85 15.04 7.39
CA TYR A 92 7.60 15.44 8.77
C TYR A 92 6.26 16.16 8.93
N LYS A 93 5.53 15.73 9.95
CA LYS A 93 4.27 16.31 10.39
C LYS A 93 4.23 16.45 11.91
N GLU A 94 4.03 17.68 12.37
CA GLU A 94 3.88 17.98 13.78
C GLU A 94 2.55 17.41 14.29
N VAL A 95 2.60 16.75 15.46
CA VAL A 95 1.41 16.23 16.15
C VAL A 95 1.47 16.60 17.62
N ASN A 96 0.31 16.84 18.23
CA ASN A 96 0.24 17.01 19.67
C ASN A 96 0.68 15.70 20.37
N PRO A 97 1.72 15.72 21.23
CA PRO A 97 2.20 14.52 21.92
C PRO A 97 1.12 13.75 22.68
N GLU A 98 0.17 14.44 23.32
CA GLU A 98 -0.95 13.81 24.07
C GLU A 98 -1.94 13.06 23.16
N LEU A 99 -2.04 13.47 21.88
CA LEU A 99 -2.85 12.77 20.87
C LEU A 99 -2.08 11.61 20.22
N ALA A 100 -0.74 11.72 20.16
CA ALA A 100 0.15 10.70 19.62
C ALA A 100 0.55 9.62 20.64
N GLU A 101 0.39 9.86 21.95
CA GLU A 101 0.46 8.81 22.98
C GLU A 101 -0.49 7.64 22.69
N ARG A 102 -0.14 6.43 23.16
CA ARG A 102 -0.85 5.16 22.92
C ARG A 102 -2.29 5.14 23.48
N ASN A 103 -3.18 5.84 22.81
CA ASN A 103 -4.62 5.66 22.89
C ASN A 103 -5.04 4.85 21.68
N TYR A 104 -5.56 3.63 21.87
CA TYR A 104 -6.14 2.82 20.80
C TYR A 104 -7.43 3.49 20.28
N ARG A 105 -7.28 4.51 19.43
CA ARG A 105 -8.39 5.29 18.87
C ARG A 105 -8.81 4.71 17.52
N TYR A 106 -10.12 4.64 17.31
CA TYR A 106 -10.68 4.54 15.98
C TYR A 106 -10.41 5.88 15.27
N ALA A 107 -9.92 5.86 14.03
CA ALA A 107 -9.93 7.04 13.18
C ALA A 107 -11.28 7.11 12.44
N PRO A 108 -11.79 8.29 12.06
CA PRO A 108 -12.96 8.38 11.18
C PRO A 108 -12.74 7.51 9.93
N THR A 109 -13.78 6.79 9.46
CA THR A 109 -13.68 6.01 8.22
C THR A 109 -13.19 6.91 7.09
N MET A 110 -12.07 6.58 6.45
CA MET A 110 -11.65 7.25 5.22
C MET A 110 -12.73 7.06 4.16
N ASN A 111 -13.49 8.12 3.90
CA ASN A 111 -14.23 8.24 2.67
C ASN A 111 -13.32 9.00 1.70
N ARG A 112 -13.02 8.40 0.54
CA ARG A 112 -12.20 9.02 -0.52
C ARG A 112 -12.71 10.42 -0.88
N TYR A 113 -14.03 10.61 -0.78
CA TYR A 113 -14.75 11.82 -1.17
C TYR A 113 -14.96 12.87 -0.05
N THR A 114 -14.30 12.79 1.11
CA THR A 114 -14.45 13.82 2.17
C THR A 114 -13.19 14.05 3.03
N ARG A 115 -12.04 14.40 2.42
CA ARG A 115 -10.77 14.63 3.16
C ARG A 115 -10.90 15.62 4.33
N ASN A 116 -11.71 16.67 4.18
CA ASN A 116 -11.95 17.71 5.20
C ASN A 116 -12.58 17.21 6.53
N LYS A 117 -13.01 15.94 6.63
CA LYS A 117 -13.49 15.33 7.89
C LYS A 117 -12.57 14.22 8.43
N ASN A 118 -11.53 13.82 7.69
CA ASN A 118 -10.64 12.73 8.08
C ASN A 118 -9.77 13.05 9.31
N GLY A 119 -9.79 14.29 9.81
CA GLY A 119 -9.12 14.71 11.06
C GLY A 119 -10.00 14.80 12.31
N SER A 120 -11.31 14.49 12.24
CA SER A 120 -12.19 14.55 13.42
C SER A 120 -12.25 13.21 14.16
N ILE A 121 -11.88 13.24 15.45
CA ILE A 121 -12.01 12.12 16.40
C ILE A 121 -13.49 11.71 16.60
N ASP A 122 -14.45 12.57 16.21
CA ASP A 122 -15.89 12.39 16.44
C ASP A 122 -16.65 11.77 15.24
N GLY A 123 -15.95 11.38 14.18
CA GLY A 123 -16.54 10.68 13.04
C GLY A 123 -16.84 9.20 13.31
N PRO A 124 -17.78 8.57 12.58
CA PRO A 124 -17.97 7.11 12.65
C PRO A 124 -16.69 6.41 12.19
N GLY A 125 -16.02 5.71 13.10
CA GLY A 125 -14.64 5.31 12.91
C GLY A 125 -14.40 3.92 12.32
N GLY A 126 -13.35 3.82 11.50
CA GLY A 126 -12.67 2.58 11.14
C GLY A 126 -11.36 2.43 11.90
N LEU A 127 -10.80 1.22 11.93
CA LEU A 127 -9.56 0.94 12.65
C LEU A 127 -8.35 1.15 11.73
N VAL A 128 -7.29 1.75 12.27
CA VAL A 128 -6.06 2.10 11.52
C VAL A 128 -4.98 1.05 11.76
N TYR A 129 -4.20 0.75 10.73
CA TYR A 129 -2.90 0.12 10.91
C TYR A 129 -1.91 1.17 11.45
N GLU A 130 -1.01 0.79 12.34
CA GLU A 130 -0.07 1.73 12.97
C GLU A 130 1.36 1.18 12.92
N ILE A 131 2.31 2.04 12.58
CA ILE A 131 3.75 1.78 12.72
C ILE A 131 4.29 2.78 13.74
N ARG A 132 5.01 2.32 14.76
CA ARG A 132 5.78 3.20 15.64
C ARG A 132 7.26 2.87 15.55
N ILE A 133 8.01 3.80 14.99
CA ILE A 133 9.46 3.74 14.81
C ILE A 133 10.09 4.43 16.02
N GLN A 134 10.96 3.73 16.75
CA GLN A 134 11.82 4.35 17.75
C GLN A 134 13.25 4.44 17.24
N ALA A 135 13.77 5.67 17.13
CA ALA A 135 15.04 5.98 16.49
C ALA A 135 16.01 6.75 17.41
N ASN A 136 17.31 6.58 17.19
CA ASN A 136 18.36 7.36 17.83
C ASN A 136 18.48 8.76 17.20
N GLU A 137 18.41 8.81 15.87
CA GLU A 137 18.64 10.00 15.05
C GLU A 137 17.80 9.91 13.76
N VAL A 138 17.38 11.06 13.24
CA VAL A 138 16.79 11.22 11.89
C VAL A 138 17.46 12.41 11.21
N ILE A 139 17.58 12.33 9.89
CA ILE A 139 18.14 13.38 9.04
C ILE A 139 16.97 14.21 8.50
N PHE A 140 17.04 15.54 8.64
CA PHE A 140 16.07 16.48 8.10
C PHE A 140 16.68 17.21 6.90
N ASP A 141 15.93 17.33 5.81
CA ASP A 141 16.34 18.19 4.70
C ASP A 141 16.37 19.65 5.16
N GLY A 142 17.49 20.33 4.92
CA GLY A 142 17.75 21.66 5.50
C GLY A 142 18.11 21.67 7.00
N GLY A 143 18.16 20.51 7.67
CA GLY A 143 18.72 20.33 9.01
C GLY A 143 17.83 20.75 10.18
N ILE A 144 16.56 21.11 9.95
CA ILE A 144 15.63 21.59 10.99
C ILE A 144 14.29 20.84 10.87
N ALA A 145 13.68 20.51 12.01
CA ALA A 145 12.32 19.98 12.03
C ALA A 145 11.31 21.10 11.75
N SER A 146 10.52 20.95 10.68
CA SER A 146 9.45 21.87 10.28
C SER A 146 8.39 21.09 9.51
N GLU A 147 7.14 21.51 9.60
CA GLU A 147 6.02 20.95 8.83
C GLU A 147 6.36 20.88 7.34
N GLY A 148 6.09 19.74 6.70
CA GLY A 148 6.32 19.57 5.27
C GLY A 148 7.79 19.36 4.86
N VAL A 149 8.73 19.19 5.80
CA VAL A 149 10.13 18.85 5.51
C VAL A 149 10.30 17.36 5.28
N ARG A 150 11.05 16.98 4.23
CA ARG A 150 11.48 15.60 3.96
C ARG A 150 12.45 15.12 5.05
N ILE A 151 12.28 13.89 5.51
CA ILE A 151 13.21 13.28 6.46
C ILE A 151 13.63 11.86 6.03
N LYS A 152 14.81 11.46 6.51
CA LYS A 152 15.40 10.14 6.28
C LYS A 152 15.86 9.52 7.60
N ILE A 153 15.52 8.25 7.80
CA ILE A 153 15.86 7.45 8.98
C ILE A 153 16.61 6.20 8.50
N PRO A 154 17.95 6.17 8.57
CA PRO A 154 18.73 4.96 8.30
C PRO A 154 18.31 3.81 9.24
N ILE A 155 18.24 2.57 8.74
CA ILE A 155 17.79 1.42 9.55
C ILE A 155 18.64 1.25 10.82
N GLU A 156 19.95 1.48 10.74
CA GLU A 156 20.87 1.41 11.88
C GLU A 156 20.54 2.38 13.02
N ASN A 157 19.81 3.46 12.71
CA ASN A 157 19.32 4.41 13.71
C ASN A 157 17.99 3.96 14.34
N ILE A 158 17.24 3.05 13.72
CA ILE A 158 16.01 2.47 14.30
C ILE A 158 16.39 1.35 15.26
N TYR A 159 15.98 1.45 16.52
CA TYR A 159 16.27 0.43 17.54
C TYR A 159 15.06 -0.43 17.91
N GLN A 160 13.84 0.05 17.65
CA GLN A 160 12.61 -0.72 17.81
C GLN A 160 11.58 -0.25 16.76
N LEU A 161 10.80 -1.20 16.24
CA LEU A 161 9.63 -0.95 15.42
C LEU A 161 8.45 -1.73 16.01
N ASP A 162 7.39 -1.02 16.41
CA ASP A 162 6.11 -1.63 16.77
C ASP A 162 5.20 -1.60 15.53
N LEU A 163 4.70 -2.77 15.10
CA LEU A 163 3.76 -2.93 13.99
C LEU A 163 2.41 -3.38 14.54
N LEU A 164 1.35 -2.63 14.25
CA LEU A 164 -0.02 -2.93 14.65
C LEU A 164 -0.84 -3.41 13.44
N GLU A 165 -1.04 -4.72 13.35
CA GLU A 165 -1.75 -5.38 12.26
C GLU A 165 -3.05 -6.04 12.70
N HIS A 166 -3.98 -6.22 11.76
CA HIS A 166 -5.22 -6.96 12.02
C HIS A 166 -4.94 -8.47 12.18
N ASN A 167 -5.37 -9.06 13.29
CA ASN A 167 -5.09 -10.44 13.66
C ASN A 167 -6.18 -11.38 13.12
N ASP A 168 -6.09 -11.71 11.84
CA ASP A 168 -7.00 -12.64 11.17
C ASP A 168 -6.92 -14.06 11.75
N ALA A 169 -5.75 -14.49 12.25
CA ALA A 169 -5.53 -15.83 12.80
C ALA A 169 -6.32 -16.08 14.10
N ALA A 170 -6.37 -15.12 15.01
CA ALA A 170 -7.22 -15.17 16.20
C ALA A 170 -8.71 -15.19 15.84
N GLY A 171 -9.08 -14.49 14.76
CA GLY A 171 -10.41 -14.55 14.16
C GLY A 171 -10.77 -15.95 13.66
N ILE A 172 -9.90 -16.62 12.89
CA ILE A 172 -10.15 -17.94 12.30
C ILE A 172 -10.36 -19.02 13.39
N LEU A 173 -9.50 -19.06 14.40
CA LEU A 173 -9.57 -20.10 15.44
C LEU A 173 -10.85 -20.00 16.29
N ARG A 174 -11.38 -18.78 16.50
CA ARG A 174 -12.69 -18.56 17.15
C ARG A 174 -13.88 -18.70 16.21
N LYS A 175 -13.75 -18.31 14.94
CA LYS A 175 -14.78 -18.54 13.91
C LYS A 175 -15.12 -20.03 13.81
N LEU A 176 -14.13 -20.93 13.87
CA LEU A 176 -14.35 -22.38 13.90
C LEU A 176 -15.31 -22.85 15.02
N GLY A 177 -15.30 -22.18 16.18
CA GLY A 177 -16.23 -22.47 17.29
C GLY A 177 -17.70 -22.17 16.99
N GLY A 178 -17.98 -21.34 15.99
CA GLY A 178 -19.33 -21.07 15.47
C GLY A 178 -19.62 -21.66 14.08
N PHE A 179 -18.61 -22.23 13.40
CA PHE A 179 -18.69 -22.49 11.96
C PHE A 179 -19.46 -23.74 11.55
N ILE A 180 -19.83 -24.64 12.47
CA ILE A 180 -20.59 -25.87 12.14
C ILE A 180 -22.01 -25.57 11.61
N ALA A 181 -22.52 -24.33 11.76
CA ALA A 181 -23.90 -23.96 11.38
C ALA A 181 -24.04 -23.13 10.09
N ALA A 182 -22.95 -22.68 9.43
CA ALA A 182 -23.03 -21.68 8.34
C ALA A 182 -22.11 -21.94 7.13
N VAL A 183 -21.65 -23.18 6.93
CA VAL A 183 -20.86 -23.54 5.73
C VAL A 183 -21.77 -23.85 4.55
N GLY A 184 -21.60 -23.16 3.43
CA GLY A 184 -22.31 -23.54 2.20
C GLY A 184 -22.08 -22.62 0.99
N ALA A 185 -22.36 -21.31 1.11
CA ALA A 185 -22.65 -20.49 -0.07
C ALA A 185 -22.01 -19.08 -0.16
N ALA A 186 -21.29 -18.60 0.86
CA ALA A 186 -20.91 -17.18 0.93
C ALA A 186 -19.40 -16.86 0.78
N VAL A 187 -18.51 -17.86 0.71
CA VAL A 187 -17.04 -17.65 0.67
C VAL A 187 -16.48 -17.68 -0.78
N ALA A 188 -17.32 -17.96 -1.77
CA ALA A 188 -16.88 -18.16 -3.16
C ALA A 188 -16.73 -16.86 -4.00
N THR A 189 -17.08 -15.68 -3.46
CA THR A 189 -17.36 -14.48 -4.30
C THR A 189 -16.56 -13.22 -3.94
N VAL A 190 -15.54 -13.30 -3.08
CA VAL A 190 -14.78 -12.11 -2.59
C VAL A 190 -13.27 -12.21 -2.86
N LEU A 191 -12.78 -13.27 -3.51
CA LEU A 191 -11.33 -13.53 -3.71
C LEU A 191 -10.88 -13.59 -5.18
N THR A 192 -11.60 -12.95 -6.11
CA THR A 192 -11.34 -13.09 -7.57
C THR A 192 -11.35 -11.76 -8.34
N PHE A 193 -10.90 -10.66 -7.72
CA PHE A 193 -10.66 -9.38 -8.40
C PHE A 193 -9.31 -8.74 -8.04
N THR A 194 -8.29 -9.55 -7.75
CA THR A 194 -6.91 -9.15 -8.00
C THR A 194 -6.63 -9.40 -9.48
N TRP A 195 -6.47 -8.31 -10.23
CA TRP A 195 -6.11 -8.36 -11.65
C TRP A 195 -4.66 -8.81 -11.73
N SER A 196 -4.39 -9.76 -12.62
CA SER A 196 -3.11 -10.46 -12.62
C SER A 196 -2.42 -10.30 -13.95
N CYS A 197 -1.18 -9.86 -13.85
CA CYS A 197 -0.31 -9.47 -14.92
C CYS A 197 0.93 -10.38 -14.82
N PRO A 198 1.64 -10.71 -15.92
CA PRO A 198 2.79 -11.62 -15.83
C PRO A 198 3.83 -11.09 -14.86
N PHE A 199 4.13 -11.89 -13.84
CA PHE A 199 5.15 -11.61 -12.85
C PHE A 199 6.51 -11.91 -13.47
N ILE A 200 7.42 -10.93 -13.42
CA ILE A 200 8.78 -11.04 -13.94
C ILE A 200 9.74 -11.24 -12.77
N TYR A 201 10.53 -12.29 -12.84
CA TYR A 201 11.61 -12.60 -11.90
C TYR A 201 12.92 -12.76 -12.64
N ILE A 202 14.02 -12.27 -12.06
CA ILE A 202 15.38 -12.55 -12.53
C ILE A 202 16.08 -13.46 -11.52
N GLN A 203 17.01 -14.28 -12.01
CA GLN A 203 17.89 -15.04 -11.14
C GLN A 203 18.97 -14.13 -10.53
N ASP A 204 19.12 -14.17 -9.21
CA ASP A 204 20.06 -13.37 -8.42
C ASP A 204 20.80 -14.32 -7.45
N GLY A 205 21.93 -14.86 -7.91
CA GLY A 205 22.64 -15.93 -7.21
C GLY A 205 21.81 -17.22 -7.12
N ASP A 206 21.48 -17.65 -5.90
CA ASP A 206 20.65 -18.83 -5.60
C ASP A 206 19.13 -18.48 -5.44
N THR A 207 18.73 -17.21 -5.61
CA THR A 207 17.35 -16.76 -5.38
C THR A 207 16.72 -16.12 -6.62
N GLU A 208 15.40 -16.10 -6.68
CA GLU A 208 14.65 -15.35 -7.70
C GLU A 208 14.22 -13.99 -7.13
N ARG A 209 14.62 -12.90 -7.78
CA ARG A 209 14.23 -11.54 -7.41
C ARG A 209 13.07 -11.07 -8.29
N PHE A 210 11.94 -10.73 -7.66
CA PHE A 210 10.79 -10.13 -8.34
C PHE A 210 11.11 -8.72 -8.83
N MET A 211 10.81 -8.45 -10.10
CA MET A 211 11.09 -7.18 -10.78
C MET A 211 9.84 -6.33 -10.99
N GLY A 212 8.68 -6.98 -11.19
CA GLY A 212 7.42 -6.29 -11.44
C GLY A 212 6.45 -7.10 -12.29
N GLU A 213 5.42 -6.40 -12.77
CA GLU A 213 4.38 -6.93 -13.63
C GLU A 213 4.40 -6.24 -15.01
N LEU A 214 4.23 -7.00 -16.11
CA LEU A 214 4.07 -6.44 -17.47
C LEU A 214 2.60 -6.41 -17.89
N PHE A 215 2.25 -5.60 -18.89
CA PHE A 215 0.92 -5.52 -19.51
C PHE A 215 -0.22 -5.10 -18.56
N SER A 216 0.07 -4.29 -17.54
CA SER A 216 -0.90 -3.90 -16.49
C SER A 216 -2.23 -3.39 -17.09
N GLY A 217 -3.35 -4.02 -16.73
CA GLY A 217 -4.68 -3.69 -17.25
C GLY A 217 -4.96 -4.13 -18.70
N SER A 218 -4.08 -4.87 -19.37
CA SER A 218 -4.27 -5.39 -20.74
C SER A 218 -5.19 -6.63 -20.80
N VAL A 219 -6.47 -6.47 -20.45
CA VAL A 219 -7.41 -7.61 -20.27
C VAL A 219 -8.11 -8.11 -21.54
N THR A 220 -7.96 -7.43 -22.67
CA THR A 220 -8.59 -7.83 -23.94
C THR A 220 -7.63 -7.68 -25.13
N GLU A 221 -7.87 -8.45 -26.19
CA GLU A 221 -7.04 -8.49 -27.41
C GLU A 221 -6.82 -7.09 -28.05
N ASN A 222 -7.83 -6.22 -28.02
CA ASN A 222 -7.73 -4.85 -28.52
C ASN A 222 -6.94 -3.89 -27.61
N MET A 223 -6.44 -4.36 -26.45
CA MET A 223 -5.55 -3.63 -25.55
C MET A 223 -4.10 -4.16 -25.61
N ALA A 224 -3.86 -5.19 -26.42
CA ALA A 224 -2.52 -5.75 -26.66
C ALA A 224 -1.58 -4.66 -27.19
N ARG A 225 -0.39 -4.61 -26.60
CA ARG A 225 0.61 -3.56 -26.80
C ARG A 225 1.98 -4.07 -26.37
N HIS A 226 3.03 -3.39 -26.81
CA HIS A 226 4.34 -3.56 -26.21
C HIS A 226 4.35 -2.93 -24.82
N ASP A 227 5.12 -3.54 -23.92
CA ASP A 227 5.35 -3.06 -22.57
C ASP A 227 6.81 -3.36 -22.23
N PHE A 228 7.49 -2.41 -21.58
CA PHE A 228 8.95 -2.41 -21.44
C PHE A 228 9.32 -2.16 -19.98
N MET A 229 10.08 -3.09 -19.40
CA MET A 229 10.50 -3.04 -18.01
C MET A 229 12.03 -3.01 -17.92
N PRO A 230 12.64 -2.03 -17.23
CA PRO A 230 14.06 -2.07 -16.93
C PRO A 230 14.35 -3.20 -15.93
N LEU A 231 15.48 -3.89 -16.11
CA LEU A 231 15.90 -5.00 -15.24
C LEU A 231 17.20 -4.64 -14.48
N PRO A 232 17.14 -3.70 -13.51
CA PRO A 232 18.32 -3.24 -12.78
C PRO A 232 18.97 -4.36 -11.96
N GLY A 233 20.31 -4.43 -12.05
CA GLY A 233 21.12 -5.45 -11.39
C GLY A 233 20.91 -6.86 -11.94
N PHE A 234 20.39 -7.02 -13.16
CA PHE A 234 20.35 -8.33 -13.81
C PHE A 234 21.72 -8.64 -14.41
N GLU A 235 22.50 -9.49 -13.73
CA GLU A 235 23.80 -9.96 -14.18
C GLU A 235 23.73 -11.45 -14.62
N PRO A 236 24.51 -11.87 -15.62
CA PRO A 236 24.47 -13.24 -16.12
C PRO A 236 25.32 -14.19 -15.27
N VAL A 237 24.76 -15.33 -14.87
CA VAL A 237 25.51 -16.42 -14.21
C VAL A 237 26.14 -17.29 -15.29
N ASP A 238 27.47 -17.45 -15.27
CA ASP A 238 28.26 -18.16 -16.29
C ASP A 238 27.96 -17.71 -17.75
N GLY A 239 27.58 -16.44 -17.93
CA GLY A 239 27.21 -15.87 -19.22
C GLY A 239 25.77 -16.14 -19.68
N ILE A 240 24.93 -16.73 -18.81
CA ILE A 240 23.52 -17.00 -19.06
C ILE A 240 22.67 -16.03 -18.23
N TYR A 241 21.74 -15.35 -18.90
CA TYR A 241 20.66 -14.59 -18.26
C TYR A 241 19.46 -15.51 -18.04
N GLU A 242 19.09 -15.75 -16.78
CA GLU A 242 17.91 -16.55 -16.43
C GLU A 242 16.79 -15.64 -15.89
N LEU A 243 15.65 -15.66 -16.56
CA LEU A 243 14.46 -14.86 -16.27
C LEU A 243 13.23 -15.74 -16.34
N ARG A 244 12.37 -15.64 -15.32
CA ARG A 244 11.08 -16.35 -15.25
C ARG A 244 9.94 -15.36 -15.45
N ILE A 245 9.06 -15.68 -16.40
CA ILE A 245 7.74 -15.05 -16.58
C ILE A 245 6.72 -16.03 -16.01
N ALA A 246 5.86 -15.59 -15.08
CA ALA A 246 4.92 -16.48 -14.42
C ALA A 246 3.55 -15.88 -14.13
N ASN A 247 2.55 -16.75 -14.14
CA ASN A 247 1.19 -16.47 -13.69
C ASN A 247 1.04 -17.05 -12.28
N GLU A 248 1.32 -16.24 -11.25
CA GLU A 248 1.11 -16.64 -9.85
C GLU A 248 -0.40 -16.77 -9.51
N MET A 249 -1.27 -16.25 -10.38
CA MET A 249 -2.73 -16.28 -10.27
C MET A 249 -3.37 -17.21 -11.31
N LYS A 250 -4.60 -17.67 -11.03
CA LYS A 250 -5.31 -18.68 -11.84
C LYS A 250 -5.97 -18.09 -13.09
N GLU A 251 -5.15 -17.73 -14.06
CA GLU A 251 -5.61 -17.10 -15.31
C GLU A 251 -4.95 -17.70 -16.55
N ARG A 252 -5.41 -17.24 -17.72
CA ARG A 252 -4.76 -17.49 -19.00
C ARG A 252 -4.25 -16.16 -19.55
N GLN A 253 -2.94 -16.05 -19.67
CA GLN A 253 -2.29 -14.96 -20.37
C GLN A 253 -1.82 -15.47 -21.74
N TYR A 254 -1.67 -14.55 -22.68
CA TYR A 254 -1.08 -14.78 -23.99
C TYR A 254 0.00 -13.71 -24.20
N THR A 255 1.20 -14.15 -24.55
CA THR A 255 2.34 -13.27 -24.82
C THR A 255 2.87 -13.65 -26.20
N ASP A 256 2.65 -12.78 -27.18
CA ASP A 256 3.04 -13.05 -28.58
C ASP A 256 4.57 -12.96 -28.78
N LEU A 257 5.23 -12.12 -27.99
CA LEU A 257 6.66 -11.86 -28.07
C LEU A 257 7.20 -11.47 -26.69
N ALA A 258 8.35 -12.04 -26.32
CA ALA A 258 9.20 -11.59 -25.22
C ALA A 258 10.64 -11.47 -25.74
N VAL A 259 11.30 -10.35 -25.44
CA VAL A 259 12.68 -10.06 -25.87
C VAL A 259 13.43 -9.51 -24.66
N LEU A 260 14.66 -9.99 -24.45
CA LEU A 260 15.63 -9.36 -23.56
C LEU A 260 16.52 -8.46 -24.40
N GLU A 261 16.38 -7.14 -24.24
CA GLU A 261 17.18 -6.15 -24.97
C GLU A 261 18.30 -5.61 -24.07
N ALA A 262 19.54 -5.70 -24.54
CA ALA A 262 20.69 -5.11 -23.88
C ALA A 262 21.08 -3.81 -24.61
N VAL A 263 21.14 -2.70 -23.88
CA VAL A 263 21.53 -1.39 -24.40
C VAL A 263 22.90 -1.03 -23.82
N GLU A 264 23.93 -0.99 -24.66
CA GLU A 264 25.24 -0.44 -24.25
C GLU A 264 25.14 1.08 -24.11
N HIS A 265 25.49 1.61 -22.94
CA HIS A 265 25.47 3.04 -22.66
C HIS A 265 26.67 3.49 -21.81
N PRO A 266 27.02 4.79 -21.81
CA PRO A 266 28.03 5.34 -20.91
C PRO A 266 27.67 5.12 -19.43
N ALA A 267 28.70 4.94 -18.60
CA ALA A 267 28.54 4.86 -17.15
C ALA A 267 27.89 6.14 -16.58
N GLY A 268 26.96 5.98 -15.64
CA GLY A 268 26.21 7.09 -15.04
C GLY A 268 25.01 7.58 -15.87
N MET A 269 24.67 6.91 -16.98
CA MET A 269 23.38 7.06 -17.66
C MET A 269 22.41 5.95 -17.26
N GLU A 270 21.13 6.29 -17.24
CA GLU A 270 20.00 5.36 -17.16
C GLU A 270 19.36 5.21 -18.56
N VAL A 271 18.64 4.12 -18.77
CA VAL A 271 17.90 3.85 -20.02
C VAL A 271 16.44 3.56 -19.69
N LEU A 272 15.52 4.23 -20.39
CA LEU A 272 14.10 3.88 -20.45
C LEU A 272 13.67 3.74 -21.90
N MET A 273 12.68 2.89 -22.16
CA MET A 273 12.11 2.70 -23.50
C MET A 273 10.87 3.59 -23.66
N THR A 274 10.69 4.20 -24.84
CA THR A 274 9.40 4.79 -25.21
C THR A 274 8.36 3.69 -25.50
N PRO A 275 7.05 3.99 -25.50
CA PRO A 275 6.02 3.03 -25.90
C PRO A 275 6.21 2.43 -27.30
N GLU A 276 6.93 3.13 -28.18
CA GLU A 276 7.29 2.70 -29.53
C GLU A 276 8.57 1.84 -29.58
N GLY A 277 9.18 1.51 -28.44
CA GLY A 277 10.40 0.70 -28.36
C GLY A 277 11.69 1.44 -28.72
N THR A 278 11.75 2.76 -28.52
CA THR A 278 12.99 3.53 -28.71
C THR A 278 13.71 3.74 -27.36
N PRO A 279 15.00 3.40 -27.21
CA PRO A 279 15.74 3.69 -25.99
C PRO A 279 16.05 5.18 -25.85
N ILE A 280 15.74 5.74 -24.68
CA ILE A 280 16.07 7.09 -24.25
C ILE A 280 17.12 6.99 -23.15
N LEU A 281 18.31 7.53 -23.42
CA LEU A 281 19.38 7.67 -22.45
C LEU A 281 19.22 9.00 -21.70
N PHE A 282 19.33 8.98 -20.38
CA PHE A 282 19.29 10.18 -19.56
C PHE A 282 20.21 10.04 -18.34
N ALA A 283 20.57 11.16 -17.73
CA ALA A 283 21.30 11.22 -16.47
C ALA A 283 20.88 12.50 -15.72
N ALA A 284 20.77 12.42 -14.39
CA ALA A 284 20.39 13.55 -13.52
C ALA A 284 19.23 14.40 -14.09
N PRO A 285 18.03 13.80 -14.31
CA PRO A 285 16.89 14.52 -14.88
C PRO A 285 16.51 15.69 -13.99
N GLN A 286 16.10 16.79 -14.64
CA GLN A 286 15.73 18.01 -13.94
C GLN A 286 14.46 17.81 -13.11
N LEU A 287 14.54 18.15 -11.83
CA LEU A 287 13.40 18.15 -10.91
C LEU A 287 12.44 19.32 -11.23
N PRO A 288 11.14 19.20 -10.92
CA PRO A 288 10.21 20.31 -11.06
C PRO A 288 10.59 21.46 -10.11
N VAL A 289 10.54 22.69 -10.62
CA VAL A 289 10.73 23.92 -9.82
C VAL A 289 9.45 24.33 -9.08
N GLU A 290 8.30 23.83 -9.54
CA GLU A 290 7.01 23.96 -8.88
C GLU A 290 6.23 22.66 -9.05
N ALA A 291 5.62 22.17 -7.97
CA ALA A 291 4.70 21.05 -8.00
C ALA A 291 3.49 21.42 -7.13
N VAL A 292 2.31 21.58 -7.71
CA VAL A 292 1.10 22.04 -7.02
C VAL A 292 -0.14 21.26 -7.44
N THR A 293 -1.02 20.96 -6.50
CA THR A 293 -2.37 20.44 -6.81
C THR A 293 -3.26 21.56 -7.34
N ASP A 294 -4.41 21.22 -7.94
CA ASP A 294 -5.41 22.22 -8.39
C ASP A 294 -5.96 23.09 -7.23
N GLN A 295 -5.82 22.64 -5.98
CA GLN A 295 -6.20 23.41 -4.78
C GLN A 295 -5.08 24.36 -4.30
N GLY A 296 -3.92 24.36 -4.98
CA GLY A 296 -2.74 25.15 -4.60
C GLY A 296 -1.89 24.54 -3.49
N THR A 297 -2.11 23.27 -3.11
CA THR A 297 -1.24 22.57 -2.16
C THR A 297 0.13 22.36 -2.79
N ASN A 298 1.19 22.83 -2.13
CA ASN A 298 2.57 22.64 -2.58
C ASN A 298 3.03 21.20 -2.30
N CYS A 299 3.47 20.51 -3.35
CA CYS A 299 3.94 19.14 -3.35
C CYS A 299 5.45 19.02 -3.69
N ALA A 300 6.21 20.12 -3.72
CA ALA A 300 7.63 20.12 -4.10
C ALA A 300 8.48 19.17 -3.25
N THR A 301 8.21 19.07 -1.94
CA THR A 301 8.88 18.11 -1.04
C THR A 301 8.68 16.66 -1.50
N LEU A 302 7.50 16.30 -2.04
CA LEU A 302 7.21 14.94 -2.51
C LEU A 302 7.96 14.62 -3.81
N MET A 303 8.29 15.64 -4.61
CA MET A 303 8.92 15.50 -5.92
C MET A 303 10.45 15.75 -5.87
N ALA A 304 11.02 15.91 -4.68
CA ALA A 304 12.41 16.34 -4.48
C ALA A 304 13.45 15.24 -4.78
N GLU A 305 13.15 13.97 -4.51
CA GLU A 305 14.04 12.85 -4.85
C GLU A 305 13.25 11.59 -5.25
N ARG A 306 13.94 10.63 -5.88
CA ARG A 306 13.38 9.35 -6.31
C ARG A 306 13.49 8.28 -5.20
N ASP A 307 12.87 8.51 -4.06
CA ASP A 307 12.97 7.63 -2.87
C ASP A 307 11.70 6.82 -2.58
N GLY A 308 10.76 6.74 -3.52
CA GLY A 308 9.49 6.04 -3.36
C GLY A 308 8.40 6.81 -2.59
N ILE A 309 8.70 8.01 -2.08
CA ILE A 309 7.66 8.98 -1.70
C ILE A 309 6.94 9.41 -2.99
N ALA A 310 5.61 9.33 -2.99
CA ALA A 310 4.78 9.68 -4.14
C ALA A 310 3.52 10.44 -3.70
N PHE A 311 3.04 11.32 -4.57
CA PHE A 311 1.69 11.85 -4.46
C PHE A 311 0.70 10.74 -4.85
N ASP A 312 -0.25 10.43 -3.98
CA ASP A 312 -1.13 9.26 -4.10
C ASP A 312 -2.37 9.49 -4.96
N PHE A 313 -2.57 10.72 -5.47
CA PHE A 313 -3.73 11.13 -6.27
C PHE A 313 -5.09 10.80 -5.60
N THR A 314 -5.12 10.86 -4.26
CA THR A 314 -6.38 10.73 -3.48
C THR A 314 -7.14 12.04 -3.32
N ASP A 315 -6.52 13.18 -3.64
CA ASP A 315 -7.10 14.52 -3.51
C ASP A 315 -8.07 14.87 -4.64
N GLU A 316 -9.22 15.46 -4.29
CA GLU A 316 -10.22 15.95 -5.24
C GLU A 316 -9.74 17.21 -5.98
N SER A 317 -9.81 17.19 -7.32
CA SER A 317 -9.60 18.38 -8.15
C SER A 317 -10.70 19.42 -7.90
N ALA A 318 -10.37 20.71 -8.04
CA ALA A 318 -11.31 21.81 -7.80
C ALA A 318 -12.50 21.86 -8.78
N HIS A 319 -12.47 21.04 -9.83
CA HIS A 319 -13.43 21.05 -10.93
C HIS A 319 -14.13 19.71 -11.16
N ASN A 320 -13.63 18.62 -10.60
CA ASN A 320 -14.26 17.30 -10.68
C ASN A 320 -13.84 16.39 -9.52
N GLU A 321 -14.80 16.00 -8.68
CA GLU A 321 -14.61 15.12 -7.51
C GLU A 321 -14.12 13.70 -7.90
N ASP A 322 -14.32 13.27 -9.16
CA ASP A 322 -13.83 11.98 -9.68
C ASP A 322 -12.33 11.99 -10.09
N PHE A 323 -11.68 13.15 -10.12
CA PHE A 323 -10.31 13.31 -10.63
C PHE A 323 -9.38 13.95 -9.61
N SER A 324 -8.11 13.59 -9.69
CA SER A 324 -7.00 14.22 -8.98
C SER A 324 -5.97 14.73 -9.98
N SER A 325 -5.20 15.74 -9.58
CA SER A 325 -4.39 16.54 -10.49
C SER A 325 -3.16 17.12 -9.79
N LEU A 326 -2.04 17.11 -10.51
CA LEU A 326 -0.76 17.67 -10.09
C LEU A 326 -0.17 18.43 -11.27
N SER A 327 0.00 19.73 -11.12
CA SER A 327 0.70 20.59 -12.08
C SER A 327 2.19 20.63 -11.73
N LEU A 328 3.04 20.36 -12.70
CA LEU A 328 4.50 20.39 -12.57
C LEU A 328 5.08 21.43 -13.53
N ALA A 329 5.92 22.35 -13.02
CA ALA A 329 6.68 23.29 -13.83
C ALA A 329 8.18 22.96 -13.78
N PHE A 330 8.87 23.18 -14.90
CA PHE A 330 10.31 22.95 -15.06
C PHE A 330 10.93 24.17 -15.75
N ASP A 331 12.12 24.61 -15.31
CA ASP A 331 12.88 25.61 -16.06
C ASP A 331 13.23 25.07 -17.46
N ASN A 332 13.15 25.94 -18.48
CA ASN A 332 13.60 25.65 -19.83
C ASN A 332 14.77 26.60 -20.21
N PRO A 333 15.96 26.43 -19.60
CA PRO A 333 17.06 27.39 -19.75
C PRO A 333 17.64 27.44 -21.16
N THR A 334 17.47 26.38 -21.95
CA THR A 334 17.93 26.29 -23.35
C THR A 334 16.89 26.78 -24.36
N GLY A 335 15.66 27.11 -23.93
CA GLY A 335 14.57 27.50 -24.83
C GLY A 335 14.14 26.39 -25.79
N SER A 336 14.33 25.12 -25.41
CA SER A 336 13.99 23.96 -26.24
C SER A 336 12.48 23.89 -26.49
N ASN A 337 12.10 23.48 -27.70
CA ASN A 337 10.71 23.15 -28.04
C ASN A 337 10.39 21.65 -27.89
N GLN A 338 11.36 20.85 -27.41
CA GLN A 338 11.23 19.42 -27.16
C GLN A 338 11.82 19.06 -25.79
N ALA A 339 11.12 18.20 -25.06
CA ALA A 339 11.56 17.65 -23.77
C ALA A 339 10.95 16.25 -23.59
N HIS A 340 11.64 15.40 -22.82
CA HIS A 340 11.08 14.16 -22.30
C HIS A 340 10.74 14.35 -20.82
N VAL A 341 9.52 14.00 -20.43
CA VAL A 341 9.10 13.97 -19.03
C VAL A 341 9.23 12.54 -18.53
N ILE A 342 10.00 12.33 -17.47
CA ILE A 342 10.19 11.03 -16.84
C ILE A 342 9.33 11.00 -15.58
N LEU A 343 8.37 10.07 -15.54
CA LEU A 343 7.47 9.91 -14.40
C LEU A 343 7.80 8.60 -13.67
N HIS A 344 8.13 8.68 -12.38
CA HIS A 344 8.19 7.51 -11.53
C HIS A 344 6.78 7.30 -10.96
N VAL A 345 6.05 6.34 -11.51
CA VAL A 345 4.67 6.01 -11.13
C VAL A 345 4.57 4.59 -10.60
N LYS A 346 3.62 4.37 -9.69
CA LYS A 346 3.28 3.05 -9.16
C LYS A 346 1.77 2.88 -9.16
N ASN A 347 1.29 1.80 -9.76
CA ASN A 347 -0.10 1.37 -9.58
C ASN A 347 -0.26 0.82 -8.15
N THR A 348 -1.30 1.28 -7.45
CA THR A 348 -1.62 0.95 -6.04
C THR A 348 -2.90 0.16 -5.91
#